data_AF-A0ABD5WM49-F1
#
_entry.id   AF-A0ABD5WM49-F1
#
_cell.length_a   1.000
_cell.length_b   1.000
_cell.length_c   1.000
_cell.angle_alpha   90.00
_cell.angle_beta   90.00
_cell.angle_gamma   90.00
#
_symmetry.space_group_name_H-M   'P 1'
#
loop_
_entity.id
_entity.type
_entity.pdbx_description
1 polymer ?
#
loop_
_entity_poly.entity_id
_entity_poly.type
_entity_poly.pdbx_seq_one_letter_code
_entity_poly.pdbx_strand_id
1 'polypeptide(L)' 'MTDEMEEKILGTTTVTQRWRISLIKAVREELEKDADEIEEGDRLVYKLADGKIVIELA' A
#
# COMPACT_ATOMS: atom_id res chain seq x y z
N MET A 1 13.81 -20.87 -0.48
CA MET A 1 13.02 -20.65 0.74
C MET A 1 12.02 -19.60 0.35
N THR A 2 10.77 -20.00 0.17
CA THR A 2 9.70 -19.08 -0.19
C THR A 2 9.38 -18.35 1.10
N ASP A 3 9.83 -17.10 1.23
CA ASP A 3 9.34 -16.20 2.28
C ASP A 3 7.82 -16.10 2.08
N GLU A 4 7.07 -16.89 2.85
CA GLU A 4 5.66 -16.64 3.07
C GLU A 4 5.60 -15.30 3.81
N MET A 5 5.48 -14.21 3.05
CA MET A 5 5.17 -12.90 3.62
C MET A 5 3.84 -13.03 4.35
N GLU A 6 3.89 -13.29 5.65
CA GLU A 6 2.72 -13.28 6.53
C GLU A 6 1.99 -11.96 6.31
N GLU A 7 0.75 -12.05 5.83
CA GLU A 7 -0.09 -10.86 5.65
C GLU A 7 -0.26 -10.16 7.00
N LYS A 8 0.33 -8.97 7.12
CA LYS A 8 0.25 -8.17 8.33
C LYS A 8 -0.69 -7.00 8.13
N ILE A 9 -1.67 -6.87 9.03
CA ILE A 9 -2.52 -5.68 9.07
C ILE A 9 -1.71 -4.52 9.66
N LEU A 10 -1.33 -3.55 8.82
CA LEU A 10 -0.63 -2.33 9.23
C LEU A 10 -1.56 -1.28 9.84
N GLY A 11 -2.86 -1.39 9.59
CA GLY A 11 -3.90 -0.54 10.16
C GLY A 11 -5.15 -0.51 9.29
N THR A 12 -6.08 0.36 9.63
CA THR A 12 -7.30 0.61 8.88
C THR A 12 -7.35 2.07 8.43
N THR A 13 -7.97 2.30 7.27
CA THR A 13 -8.22 3.65 6.74
C THR A 13 -9.65 3.73 6.24
N THR A 14 -10.25 4.92 6.30
CA THR A 14 -11.63 5.13 5.86
C THR A 14 -11.64 5.66 4.44
N VAL A 15 -12.53 5.12 3.61
CA VAL A 15 -12.79 5.68 2.28
C VAL A 15 -13.44 7.05 2.45
N THR A 16 -12.78 8.10 1.95
CA THR A 16 -13.29 9.46 2.04
C THR A 16 -14.14 9.83 0.83
N GLN A 17 -14.78 11.01 0.88
CA GLN A 17 -15.52 11.55 -0.26
C GLN A 17 -14.64 11.59 -1.52
N ARG A 18 -15.27 11.35 -2.68
CA ARG A 18 -14.60 11.20 -4.00
C ARG A 18 -13.72 9.94 -4.12
N TRP A 19 -14.02 8.89 -3.34
CA TRP A 19 -13.36 7.57 -3.46
C TRP A 19 -11.85 7.60 -3.22
N ARG A 20 -11.36 8.57 -2.45
CA ARG A 20 -9.94 8.67 -2.10
C ARG A 20 -9.63 7.85 -0.86
N ILE A 21 -8.59 7.04 -0.94
CA ILE A 21 -8.00 6.29 0.17
C ILE A 21 -6.72 7.00 0.57
N SER A 22 -6.62 7.39 1.83
CA SER A 22 -5.37 7.91 2.39
C SER A 22 -4.51 6.74 2.88
N LEU A 23 -3.26 6.68 2.42
CA LEU A 23 -2.27 5.76 2.97
C LEU A 23 -1.86 6.23 4.37
N ILE A 24 -2.10 5.39 5.36
CA ILE A 24 -1.62 5.65 6.72
C ILE A 24 -0.09 5.63 6.75
N LYS A 25 0.50 6.30 7.75
CA LYS A 25 1.96 6.39 7.89
C LYS A 25 2.64 5.02 7.83
N ALA A 26 2.08 4.02 8.52
CA ALA A 26 2.63 2.66 8.55
C ALA A 26 2.73 2.01 7.15
N VAL A 27 1.78 2.28 6.24
CA VAL A 27 1.84 1.73 4.87
C VAL A 27 2.94 2.40 4.07
N ARG A 28 3.11 3.72 4.22
CA ARG A 28 4.22 4.46 3.57
C ARG A 28 5.57 3.99 4.07
N GLU A 29 5.73 3.85 5.39
CA GLU A 29 6.97 3.36 6.01
C GLU A 29 7.33 1.94 5.56
N GLU A 30 6.36 1.04 5.35
CA GLU A 30 6.66 -0.28 4.80
C GLU A 30 7.05 -0.21 3.32
N LEU A 31 6.38 0.61 2.50
CA LEU A 31 6.75 0.76 1.09
C LEU A 31 8.15 1.39 0.90
N GLU A 32 8.53 2.34 1.76
CA GLU A 32 9.85 2.99 1.78
C GLU A 32 10.99 2.06 2.25
N LYS A 33 10.70 0.87 2.81
CA LYS A 33 11.77 -0.10 3.11
C LYS A 33 12.31 -0.78 1.87
N ASP A 34 11.44 -0.97 0.88
CA ASP A 34 11.75 -1.71 -0.35
C ASP A 34 12.00 -0.77 -1.55
N ALA A 35 11.81 0.54 -1.37
CA ALA A 35 11.96 1.57 -2.39
C ALA A 35 12.58 2.86 -1.84
N ASP A 36 12.82 3.84 -2.73
CA ASP A 36 13.18 5.21 -2.33
C ASP A 36 11.99 5.92 -1.61
N GLU A 37 12.27 7.07 -1.00
CA GLU A 37 11.30 7.90 -0.26
C GLU A 37 10.03 8.18 -1.08
N ILE A 38 8.84 8.01 -0.47
CA ILE A 38 7.56 8.23 -1.16
C ILE A 38 7.12 9.67 -1.01
N GLU A 39 6.92 10.36 -2.13
CA GLU A 39 6.50 11.75 -2.17
C GLU A 39 5.01 11.93 -2.52
N GLU A 40 4.46 13.08 -2.15
CA GLU A 40 3.12 13.45 -2.59
C GLU A 40 3.08 13.66 -4.11
N GLY A 41 2.25 12.88 -4.79
CA GLY A 41 2.13 12.94 -6.26
C GLY A 41 2.72 11.72 -6.96
N ASP A 42 3.41 10.84 -6.22
CA ASP A 42 3.89 9.57 -6.74
C ASP A 42 2.77 8.70 -7.27
N ARG A 43 3.07 8.00 -8.37
CA ARG A 43 2.11 7.12 -9.03
C ARG A 43 2.12 5.76 -8.34
N LEU A 44 0.92 5.32 -7.98
CA LEU A 44 0.66 3.97 -7.49
C LEU A 44 -0.14 3.21 -8.53
N VAL A 45 0.21 1.94 -8.72
CA VAL A 45 -0.59 0.99 -9.49
C VAL A 45 -1.33 0.06 -8.55
N TYR A 46 -2.50 -0.39 -8.97
CA TYR A 46 -3.23 -1.42 -8.24
C TYR A 46 -3.38 -2.67 -9.10
N LYS A 47 -3.38 -3.83 -8.45
CA LYS A 47 -3.66 -5.13 -9.06
C LYS A 47 -4.68 -5.89 -8.22
N LEU A 48 -5.46 -6.75 -8.86
CA LEU A 48 -6.35 -7.68 -8.18
C LEU A 48 -5.61 -9.00 -8.00
N ALA A 49 -5.43 -9.43 -6.75
CA ALA A 49 -4.84 -10.70 -6.39
C ALA A 49 -5.65 -11.31 -5.24
N ASP A 50 -6.10 -12.56 -5.40
CA ASP A 50 -6.86 -13.30 -4.37
C ASP A 50 -8.08 -12.55 -3.79
N GLY A 51 -8.78 -11.81 -4.66
CA GLY A 51 -9.95 -10.99 -4.27
C GLY A 51 -9.60 -9.73 -3.47
N LYS A 52 -8.31 -9.41 -3.32
CA LYS A 52 -7.77 -8.22 -2.65
C LYS A 52 -7.23 -7.24 -3.68
N ILE A 53 -7.24 -5.96 -3.32
CA ILE A 53 -6.53 -4.91 -4.06
C ILE A 53 -5.13 -4.80 -3.47
N VAL A 54 -4.12 -5.08 -4.28
CA VAL A 54 -2.71 -4.88 -3.93
C VAL A 54 -2.25 -3.58 -4.58
N ILE A 55 -1.63 -2.71 -3.79
CA ILE A 55 -1.09 -1.42 -4.24
C ILE A 55 0.44 -1.54 -4.27
N GLU A 56 1.03 -1.13 -5.39
CA GLU A 56 2.48 -1.14 -5.61
C GLU A 56 2.92 0.22 -6.18
N LEU A 57 4.21 0.55 -6.00
CA LEU A 57 4.83 1.69 -6.67
C LEU A 57 4.91 1.41 -8.18
N ALA A 58 4.66 2.44 -9.00
CA ALA A 58 4.60 2.34 -10.46
C ALA A 58 5.98 2.28 -11.12
#